data_AF-A0ABD0NKS0-F1
#
_entry.id   AF-A0ABD0NKS0-F1
#
_cell.length_a   1.000
_cell.length_b   1.000
_cell.length_c   1.000
_cell.angle_alpha   90.00
_cell.angle_beta   90.00
_cell.angle_gamma   90.00
#
_symmetry.space_group_name_H-M   'P 1'
#
loop_
_entity.id
_entity.type
_entity.pdbx_description
1 polymer ?
#
loop_
_entity_poly.entity_id
_entity_poly.type
_entity_poly.pdbx_seq_one_letter_code
_entity_poly.pdbx_strand_id
1 'polypeptide(L)'
;SNRRLLRGLFTQQDDIDQSKKEIVQYIKQKFEGNLSPERSINLFYCLNELNDQTLVKEIQTHLSKGSLSSGDLSPAQWSALAFVLLTSEEELEEFELQKFKKSDECLIRLSAVIKNSKRAL
;
A
#
# COMPACT_ATOMS: atom_id res chain seq x y z
N SER A 1 20.67 31.44 26.51
CA SER A 1 20.78 30.49 25.39
C SER A 1 20.03 29.22 25.76
N ASN A 2 18.96 28.89 25.03
CA ASN A 2 18.05 27.78 25.39
C ASN A 2 18.53 26.41 24.88
N ARG A 3 19.73 26.34 24.26
CA ARG A 3 20.28 25.11 23.67
C ARG A 3 20.39 23.93 24.66
N ARG A 4 20.65 24.18 25.94
CA ARG A 4 20.71 23.12 26.97
C ARG A 4 19.34 22.50 27.26
N LEU A 5 18.29 23.33 27.30
CA LEU A 5 16.91 22.86 27.50
C LEU A 5 16.38 22.13 26.26
N LEU A 6 16.72 22.64 25.07
CA LEU A 6 16.31 22.02 23.80
C LEU A 6 17.05 20.71 23.49
N ARG A 7 18.25 20.48 24.05
CA ARG A 7 19.03 19.25 23.82
C ARG A 7 18.25 17.99 24.22
N GLY A 8 17.53 18.01 25.35
CA GLY A 8 16.72 16.87 25.77
C GLY A 8 15.56 16.58 24.81
N LEU A 9 14.91 17.62 24.29
CA LEU A 9 13.85 17.50 23.29
C LEU A 9 14.38 16.95 21.96
N PHE A 10 15.56 17.42 21.51
CA PHE A 10 16.17 16.90 20.29
C PHE A 10 16.56 15.43 20.41
N THR A 11 17.16 15.01 21.53
CA THR A 11 17.48 13.59 21.75
C THR A 11 16.23 12.73 21.79
N GLN A 12 15.14 13.20 22.42
CA GLN A 12 13.86 12.49 22.39
C GLN A 12 13.27 12.40 20.98
N GLN A 13 13.39 13.46 20.18
CA GLN A 13 12.96 13.45 18.78
C GLN A 13 13.79 12.46 17.95
N ASP A 14 15.12 12.44 18.13
CA ASP A 14 16.02 11.52 17.44
C ASP A 14 15.67 10.05 17.76
N ASP A 15 15.40 9.74 19.03
CA ASP A 15 14.99 8.40 19.48
C ASP A 15 13.62 7.98 18.89
N ILE A 16 12.66 8.92 18.81
CA ILE A 16 11.36 8.68 18.18
C ILE A 16 11.52 8.43 16.68
N ASP A 17 12.34 9.23 16.00
CA ASP A 17 12.58 9.09 14.56
C ASP A 17 13.26 7.75 14.24
N GLN A 18 14.19 7.30 15.09
CA GLN A 18 14.82 5.99 14.98
C GLN A 18 13.80 4.86 15.19
N SER A 19 13.01 4.92 16.27
CA SER A 19 11.96 3.93 16.56
C SER A 19 10.94 3.85 15.42
N LYS A 20 10.57 4.99 14.84
CA LYS A 20 9.65 5.06 13.70
C LYS A 20 10.21 4.33 12.48
N LYS A 21 11.50 4.52 12.16
CA LYS A 21 12.16 3.82 11.04
C LYS A 21 12.16 2.30 11.25
N GLU A 22 12.40 1.84 12.47
CA GLU A 22 12.38 0.41 12.81
C GLU A 22 10.98 -0.19 12.64
N ILE A 23 9.94 0.51 13.09
CA ILE A 23 8.54 0.10 12.90
C ILE A 23 8.19 0.02 11.42
N VAL A 24 8.56 1.04 10.63
CA VAL A 24 8.33 1.04 9.17
C VAL A 24 9.00 -0.17 8.52
N GLN A 25 10.25 -0.44 8.87
CA GLN A 25 10.99 -1.58 8.31
C GLN A 25 10.36 -2.92 8.70
N TYR A 26 9.93 -3.05 9.96
CA TYR A 26 9.23 -4.24 10.43
C TYR A 26 7.91 -4.46 9.69
N ILE A 27 7.13 -3.40 9.48
CA ILE A 27 5.87 -3.50 8.73
C ILE A 27 6.14 -3.93 7.29
N LYS A 28 7.13 -3.34 6.60
CA LYS A 28 7.52 -3.73 5.23
C LYS A 28 7.91 -5.20 5.15
N GLN A 29 8.72 -5.69 6.10
CA GLN A 29 9.07 -7.11 6.17
C GLN A 29 7.84 -8.02 6.38
N LYS A 30 6.88 -7.61 7.23
CA LYS A 30 5.63 -8.37 7.39
C LYS A 30 4.76 -8.33 6.15
N PHE A 31 4.78 -7.22 5.43
CA PHE A 31 4.00 -7.00 4.22
C PHE A 31 4.39 -7.93 3.07
N GLU A 32 5.67 -8.30 2.98
CA GLU A 32 6.17 -9.28 1.99
C GLU A 32 5.67 -10.72 2.22
N GLY A 33 5.07 -11.00 3.39
CA GLY A 33 4.52 -12.31 3.71
C GLY A 33 3.17 -12.60 3.03
N ASN A 34 2.76 -13.88 3.06
CA ASN A 34 1.43 -14.28 2.62
C ASN A 34 0.37 -13.94 3.70
N LEU A 35 -0.09 -12.69 3.68
CA LEU A 35 -1.09 -12.16 4.60
C LEU A 35 -2.50 -12.26 4.00
N SER A 36 -3.52 -12.33 4.84
CA SER A 36 -4.91 -12.14 4.39
C SER A 36 -5.09 -10.74 3.79
N PRO A 37 -6.06 -10.55 2.88
CA PRO A 37 -6.31 -9.24 2.29
C PRO A 37 -6.48 -8.11 3.31
N GLU A 38 -7.25 -8.35 4.38
CA GLU A 38 -7.52 -7.37 5.43
C GLU A 38 -6.26 -6.99 6.20
N ARG A 39 -5.39 -7.97 6.50
CA ARG A 39 -4.12 -7.72 7.18
C ARG A 39 -3.16 -6.95 6.27
N SER A 40 -3.11 -7.28 4.98
CA SER A 40 -2.33 -6.51 4.00
C SER A 40 -2.82 -5.05 3.97
N ILE A 41 -4.12 -4.83 3.85
CA ILE A 41 -4.71 -3.48 3.83
C ILE A 41 -4.37 -2.71 5.11
N ASN A 42 -4.51 -3.33 6.28
CA ASN A 42 -4.19 -2.68 7.55
C ASN A 42 -2.71 -2.28 7.64
N LEU A 43 -1.78 -3.14 7.23
CA LEU A 43 -0.35 -2.80 7.24
C LEU A 43 -0.01 -1.71 6.22
N PHE A 44 -0.62 -1.73 5.04
CA PHE A 44 -0.49 -0.65 4.06
C PHE A 44 -0.99 0.68 4.62
N TYR A 45 -2.17 0.66 5.27
CA TYR A 45 -2.73 1.83 5.94
C TYR A 45 -1.80 2.36 7.05
N CYS A 46 -1.24 1.47 7.89
CA CYS A 46 -0.25 1.86 8.90
C CYS A 46 0.98 2.53 8.29
N LEU A 47 1.50 2.07 7.15
CA LEU A 47 2.63 2.73 6.47
C LEU A 47 2.27 4.15 6.03
N ASN A 48 1.06 4.35 5.49
CA ASN A 48 0.57 5.67 5.11
C ASN A 48 0.47 6.62 6.32
N GLU A 49 -0.08 6.15 7.45
CA GLU A 49 -0.15 6.92 8.70
C GLU A 49 1.25 7.25 9.28
N LEU A 50 2.23 6.36 9.05
CA LEU A 50 3.63 6.62 9.38
C LEU A 50 4.32 7.54 8.34
N ASN A 51 3.58 8.08 7.37
CA ASN A 51 4.06 8.93 6.29
C ASN A 51 5.12 8.24 5.39
N ASP A 52 5.13 6.91 5.35
CA ASP A 52 5.94 6.13 4.41
C ASP A 52 5.14 5.87 3.13
N GLN A 53 5.43 6.65 2.10
CA GLN A 53 4.72 6.60 0.82
C GLN A 53 5.42 5.70 -0.21
N THR A 54 6.37 4.84 0.20
CA THR A 54 7.17 4.05 -0.74
C THR A 54 6.30 3.08 -1.54
N LEU A 55 5.44 2.31 -0.86
CA LEU A 55 4.55 1.34 -1.53
C LEU A 55 3.50 2.01 -2.40
N VAL A 56 2.98 3.17 -2.00
CA VAL A 56 2.04 3.96 -2.81
C VAL A 56 2.67 4.33 -4.14
N LYS A 57 3.91 4.87 -4.11
CA LYS A 57 4.65 5.25 -5.32
C LYS A 57 4.98 4.06 -6.21
N GLU A 58 5.31 2.91 -5.61
CA GLU A 58 5.54 1.67 -6.33
C GLU A 58 4.27 1.24 -7.09
N ILE A 59 3.13 1.15 -6.40
CA ILE A 59 1.84 0.80 -7.00
C ILE A 59 1.45 1.80 -8.11
N GLN A 60 1.63 3.11 -7.90
CA GLN A 60 1.36 4.12 -8.92
C GLN A 60 2.26 3.97 -10.15
N THR A 61 3.54 3.62 -9.95
CA THR A 61 4.50 3.36 -11.04
C THR A 61 4.10 2.12 -11.84
N HIS A 62 3.51 1.13 -11.18
CA HIS A 62 2.95 -0.05 -11.82
C HIS A 62 1.70 0.28 -12.64
N LEU A 63 0.79 1.09 -12.11
CA LEU A 63 -0.41 1.54 -12.81
C LEU A 63 -0.11 2.40 -14.04
N SER A 64 0.90 3.28 -13.96
CA SER A 64 1.28 4.16 -15.07
C SER A 64 1.84 3.42 -16.29
N LYS A 65 2.31 2.17 -16.12
CA LYS A 65 2.75 1.30 -17.22
C LYS A 65 1.57 0.73 -18.05
N GLY A 66 0.33 0.92 -17.60
CA GLY A 66 -0.88 0.59 -18.36
C GLY A 66 -1.25 -0.90 -18.44
N SER A 67 -0.34 -1.81 -18.08
CA SER A 67 -0.63 -3.24 -17.92
C SER A 67 0.21 -3.84 -16.80
N LEU A 68 -0.38 -4.76 -16.03
CA LEU A 68 0.26 -5.45 -14.93
C LEU A 68 0.21 -6.96 -15.12
N SER A 69 1.33 -7.63 -14.90
CA SER A 69 1.40 -9.08 -14.84
C SER A 69 1.12 -9.59 -13.42
N SER A 70 0.69 -10.85 -13.28
CA SER A 70 0.50 -11.47 -11.96
C SER A 70 1.78 -11.52 -11.12
N GLY A 71 2.95 -11.46 -11.75
CA GLY A 71 4.25 -11.43 -11.09
C GLY A 71 4.77 -10.03 -10.77
N ASP A 72 4.08 -8.97 -11.22
CA ASP A 72 4.55 -7.59 -11.02
C ASP A 72 4.29 -7.10 -9.58
N LEU A 73 3.29 -7.68 -8.92
CA LEU A 73 2.89 -7.34 -7.56
C LEU A 73 2.78 -8.60 -6.70
N SER A 74 3.26 -8.50 -5.46
CA SER A 74 3.01 -9.51 -4.42
C SER A 74 1.52 -9.59 -4.04
N PRO A 75 1.06 -10.69 -3.40
CA PRO A 75 -0.32 -10.79 -2.92
C PRO A 75 -0.74 -9.61 -2.03
N ALA A 76 0.13 -9.15 -1.13
CA ALA A 76 -0.17 -7.99 -0.28
C ALA A 76 -0.31 -6.69 -1.08
N GLN A 77 0.53 -6.49 -2.11
CA GLN A 77 0.43 -5.33 -3.01
C GLN A 77 -0.86 -5.35 -3.85
N TRP A 78 -1.34 -6.53 -4.28
CA TRP A 78 -2.66 -6.63 -4.93
C TRP A 78 -3.80 -6.18 -4.02
N SER A 79 -3.74 -6.52 -2.73
CA SER A 79 -4.72 -6.04 -1.74
C SER A 79 -4.61 -4.54 -1.50
N ALA A 80 -3.40 -3.99 -1.44
CA ALA A 80 -3.21 -2.55 -1.32
C ALA A 80 -3.73 -1.79 -2.56
N LEU A 81 -3.49 -2.33 -3.77
CA LEU A 81 -4.05 -1.78 -5.00
C LEU A 81 -5.58 -1.80 -4.97
N ALA A 82 -6.18 -2.92 -4.57
CA ALA A 82 -7.63 -3.03 -4.44
C ALA A 82 -8.19 -1.97 -3.48
N PHE A 83 -7.53 -1.75 -2.35
CA PHE A 83 -7.90 -0.70 -1.40
C PHE A 83 -7.82 0.70 -2.03
N VAL A 84 -6.69 1.06 -2.65
CA VAL A 84 -6.52 2.36 -3.31
C VAL A 84 -7.61 2.63 -4.35
N LEU A 85 -7.94 1.61 -5.16
CA LEU A 85 -9.00 1.71 -6.17
C LEU A 85 -10.37 1.92 -5.52
N LEU A 86 -10.70 1.17 -4.46
CA LEU A 86 -11.99 1.27 -3.77
C LEU A 86 -12.17 2.54 -2.93
N THR A 87 -11.07 3.14 -2.48
CA THR A 87 -11.09 4.37 -1.66
C THR A 87 -10.77 5.63 -2.47
N SER A 88 -10.66 5.51 -3.79
CA SER A 88 -10.55 6.68 -4.65
C SER A 88 -11.83 7.51 -4.57
N GLU A 89 -11.72 8.84 -4.54
CA GLU A 89 -12.89 9.73 -4.61
C GLU A 89 -13.58 9.66 -5.97
N GLU A 90 -12.87 9.22 -7.01
CA GLU A 90 -13.41 9.03 -8.36
C GLU A 90 -14.15 7.68 -8.44
N GLU A 91 -15.38 7.70 -8.96
CA GLU A 91 -16.10 6.47 -9.29
C GLU A 91 -15.34 5.68 -10.37
N LEU A 92 -15.09 4.39 -10.11
CA LEU A 92 -14.56 3.45 -11.09
C LEU A 92 -15.62 3.14 -12.16
N GLU A 93 -15.75 4.01 -13.16
CA GLU A 93 -16.70 3.81 -14.26
C GLU A 93 -16.38 2.56 -15.08
N GLU A 94 -15.10 2.33 -15.39
CA GLU A 94 -14.63 1.14 -16.11
C GLU A 94 -13.39 0.54 -15.44
N PHE A 95 -13.42 -0.77 -15.19
CA PHE A 95 -12.27 -1.54 -14.73
C PHE A 95 -11.87 -2.56 -15.80
N GLU A 96 -10.82 -2.24 -16.57
CA GLU A 96 -10.30 -3.12 -17.61
C GLU A 96 -9.51 -4.28 -16.99
N LEU A 97 -10.20 -5.39 -16.73
CA LEU A 97 -9.61 -6.57 -16.14
C LEU A 97 -8.53 -7.18 -17.07
N GLN A 98 -8.63 -6.97 -18.39
CA GLN A 98 -7.62 -7.41 -19.36
C GLN A 98 -6.25 -6.75 -19.17
N LYS A 99 -6.18 -5.55 -18.56
CA LYS A 99 -4.90 -4.89 -18.24
C LYS A 99 -4.12 -5.65 -17.17
N PHE A 100 -4.74 -6.60 -16.47
CA PHE A 100 -4.13 -7.39 -15.41
C PHE A 100 -4.01 -8.86 -15.88
N LYS A 101 -2.80 -9.38 -16.09
CA LYS A 101 -2.61 -10.81 -16.43
C LYS A 101 -2.91 -11.65 -15.19
N LYS A 102 -3.92 -12.51 -15.32
CA LYS A 102 -4.73 -13.00 -14.20
C LYS A 102 -4.14 -14.28 -13.60
N SER A 103 -3.79 -14.24 -12.33
CA SER A 103 -3.74 -15.44 -11.47
C SER A 103 -5.01 -15.47 -10.60
N ASP A 104 -5.42 -16.64 -10.11
CA ASP A 104 -6.60 -16.78 -9.26
C ASP A 104 -6.51 -15.92 -7.99
N GLU A 105 -5.33 -15.86 -7.38
CA GLU A 105 -5.06 -15.04 -6.18
C GLU A 105 -5.28 -13.54 -6.44
N CYS A 106 -4.84 -13.05 -7.61
CA CYS A 106 -5.05 -11.66 -8.01
C CYS A 106 -6.54 -11.35 -8.17
N LEU A 107 -7.29 -12.25 -8.81
CA LEU A 107 -8.74 -12.09 -8.98
C LEU A 107 -9.50 -12.11 -7.66
N ILE A 108 -9.10 -12.96 -6.72
CA ILE A 108 -9.68 -13.00 -5.38
C ILE A 108 -9.50 -11.65 -4.67
N ARG A 109 -8.28 -11.09 -4.71
CA ARG A 109 -7.96 -9.81 -4.06
C ARG A 109 -8.60 -8.60 -4.73
N LEU A 110 -8.82 -8.65 -6.04
CA LEU A 110 -9.52 -7.61 -6.80
C LEU A 110 -11.05 -7.78 -6.83
N SER A 111 -11.60 -8.84 -6.22
CA SER A 111 -13.02 -9.18 -6.37
C SER A 111 -13.98 -8.05 -5.97
N ALA A 112 -13.65 -7.27 -4.95
CA ALA A 112 -14.44 -6.12 -4.53
C ALA A 112 -14.38 -4.97 -5.56
N VAL A 113 -13.22 -4.72 -6.17
CA VAL A 113 -13.06 -3.72 -7.25
C VAL A 113 -13.92 -4.10 -8.44
N ILE A 114 -13.84 -5.38 -8.86
CA ILE A 114 -14.59 -5.90 -10.02
C ILE A 114 -16.11 -5.78 -9.79
N LYS A 115 -16.59 -6.03 -8.56
CA LYS A 115 -18.01 -5.92 -8.21
C LYS A 115 -18.51 -4.48 -8.15
N ASN A 116 -17.65 -3.52 -7.86
CA ASN A 116 -18.02 -2.11 -7.71
C ASN A 116 -17.84 -1.30 -9.01
N SER A 117 -17.22 -1.84 -10.07
CA SER A 117 -17.13 -1.13 -11.33
C SER A 117 -18.44 -1.20 -12.12
N LYS A 118 -18.80 -0.11 -12.82
CA LYS A 118 -20.04 -0.08 -13.64
C LYS A 118 -19.92 -1.00 -14.86
N ARG A 119 -18.70 -1.16 -15.37
CA ARG A 119 -18.34 -2.11 -16.44
C ARG A 119 -16.99 -2.76 -16.14
N ALA A 120 -16.87 -4.04 -16.45
CA ALA A 120 -15.61 -4.78 -16.44
C ALA A 120 -15.41 -5.41 -17.82
N LEU A 121 -14.26 -5.12 -18.45
CA LEU A 121 -13.88 -5.60 -19.79
C LEU A 121 -12.69 -6.56 -19.72
#